data_AF-A0A3Q2QMH5-F1
#
_entry.id   AF-A0A3Q2QMH5-F1
#
_cell.length_a   1.000
_cell.length_b   1.000
_cell.length_c   1.000
_cell.angle_alpha   90.00
_cell.angle_beta   90.00
_cell.angle_gamma   90.00
#
_symmetry.space_group_name_H-M   'P 1'
#
loop_
_entity.id
_entity.type
_entity.pdbx_description
1 polymer ?
#
loop_
_entity_poly.entity_id
_entity_poly.type
_entity_poly.pdbx_seq_one_letter_code
_entity_poly.pdbx_strand_id
1 'polypeptide(L)'
;MKSFRFIFCRYLVVWMIFFMLGLGTLLPWNFFMTATMVKHHLLVFIIAGDFNQANMKAVFPHFYQHVDFATERENTLDLVYTNIKDAFRAGPAPTWIWVLALSVFFTFTVTIGTFPAITADTRSMLADGGSWELYFIPVSCFLLFNLCDWTGRSLTAVCMWPGKDSLVLPVSVVARVVFVPLFMLCNVQPRLHLPVFFQHDGFFIAFMVLFAFSNGYLASLCMCYGPKNVLPHEAETAGAIMAFFLALGLASGAGISFLFRAVV
;
A
#
# COMPACT_ATOMS: atom_id res chain seq x y z
N MET A 1 -35.07 -30.38 10.95
CA MET A 1 -33.61 -30.62 10.80
C MET A 1 -32.99 -30.24 9.44
N LYS A 2 -33.76 -29.84 8.41
CA LYS A 2 -33.21 -29.39 7.11
C LYS A 2 -32.89 -27.89 7.03
N SER A 3 -33.57 -27.04 7.83
CA SER A 3 -33.38 -25.58 7.83
C SER A 3 -32.06 -25.13 8.52
N PHE A 4 -31.65 -25.83 9.59
CA PHE A 4 -30.44 -25.47 10.37
C PHE A 4 -29.12 -25.70 9.60
N ARG A 5 -29.11 -26.68 8.70
CA ARG A 5 -27.92 -27.06 7.92
C ARG A 5 -27.61 -26.06 6.78
N PHE A 6 -28.62 -25.36 6.29
CA PHE A 6 -28.47 -24.31 5.27
C PHE A 6 -27.96 -22.99 5.87
N ILE A 7 -28.36 -22.69 7.10
CA ILE A 7 -27.93 -21.51 7.86
C ILE A 7 -26.45 -21.62 8.25
N PHE A 8 -25.99 -22.79 8.70
CA PHE A 8 -24.59 -23.04 9.04
C PHE A 8 -23.65 -22.86 7.83
N CYS A 9 -24.09 -23.27 6.63
CA CYS A 9 -23.32 -23.10 5.40
C CYS A 9 -23.20 -21.62 4.98
N ARG A 10 -24.25 -20.82 5.18
CA ARG A 10 -24.24 -19.39 4.85
C ARG A 10 -23.31 -18.58 5.75
N TYR A 11 -23.27 -18.88 7.05
CA TYR A 11 -22.35 -18.23 7.99
C TYR A 11 -20.90 -18.73 7.85
N LEU A 12 -20.68 -19.98 7.42
CA LEU A 12 -19.34 -20.51 7.16
C LEU A 12 -18.70 -19.84 5.93
N VAL A 13 -19.48 -19.57 4.88
CA VAL A 13 -18.99 -18.82 3.71
C VAL A 13 -18.67 -17.37 4.08
N VAL A 14 -19.55 -16.71 4.84
CA VAL A 14 -19.29 -15.35 5.35
C VAL A 14 -18.07 -15.35 6.27
N TRP A 15 -17.92 -16.34 7.15
CA TRP A 15 -16.75 -16.47 8.02
C TRP A 15 -15.46 -16.74 7.25
N MET A 16 -15.48 -17.62 6.23
CA MET A 16 -14.32 -17.83 5.36
C MET A 16 -13.97 -16.60 4.53
N ILE A 17 -14.97 -15.82 4.11
CA ILE A 17 -14.78 -14.52 3.47
C ILE A 17 -14.11 -13.55 4.46
N PHE A 18 -14.64 -13.39 5.68
CA PHE A 18 -14.03 -12.54 6.73
C PHE A 18 -12.65 -13.04 7.19
N PHE A 19 -12.40 -14.34 7.14
CA PHE A 19 -11.13 -14.96 7.44
C PHE A 19 -10.11 -14.72 6.31
N MET A 20 -10.50 -14.88 5.05
CA MET A 20 -9.69 -14.52 3.87
C MET A 20 -9.46 -13.01 3.76
N LEU A 21 -10.45 -12.20 4.14
CA LEU A 21 -10.36 -10.74 4.31
C LEU A 21 -9.34 -10.37 5.40
N GLY A 22 -9.41 -11.06 6.55
CA GLY A 22 -8.44 -10.93 7.62
C GLY A 22 -7.04 -11.35 7.19
N LEU A 23 -6.90 -12.46 6.47
CA LEU A 23 -5.62 -12.91 5.91
C LEU A 23 -5.06 -11.96 4.82
N GLY A 24 -5.91 -11.39 3.97
CA GLY A 24 -5.51 -10.44 2.92
C GLY A 24 -5.06 -9.09 3.47
N THR A 25 -5.61 -8.67 4.61
CA THR A 25 -5.20 -7.46 5.34
C THR A 25 -4.01 -7.71 6.27
N LEU A 26 -3.88 -8.92 6.83
CA LEU A 26 -2.83 -9.30 7.79
C LEU A 26 -1.58 -9.92 7.16
N LEU A 27 -1.61 -10.41 5.92
CA LEU A 27 -0.39 -10.79 5.22
C LEU A 27 0.37 -9.50 4.90
N PRO A 28 1.36 -9.13 5.74
CA PRO A 28 2.02 -7.86 5.55
C PRO A 28 2.83 -8.00 4.27
N TRP A 29 2.97 -6.91 3.52
CA TRP A 29 3.92 -6.80 2.42
C TRP A 29 5.31 -7.35 2.79
N ASN A 30 5.67 -7.28 4.08
CA ASN A 30 6.87 -7.83 4.67
C ASN A 30 7.02 -9.34 4.41
N PHE A 31 5.95 -10.15 4.35
CA PHE A 31 6.06 -11.60 4.10
C PHE A 31 6.67 -11.90 2.71
N PHE A 32 6.24 -11.19 1.66
CA PHE A 32 6.77 -11.35 0.31
C PHE A 32 8.15 -10.70 0.12
N MET A 33 8.40 -9.59 0.81
CA MET A 33 9.71 -8.92 0.89
C MET A 33 10.77 -9.82 1.53
N THR A 34 10.47 -10.40 2.70
CA THR A 34 11.37 -11.26 3.47
C THR A 34 11.71 -12.54 2.70
N ALA A 35 10.75 -13.17 2.02
CA ALA A 35 11.00 -14.36 1.21
C ALA A 35 12.00 -14.12 0.06
N THR A 36 12.11 -12.88 -0.44
CA THR A 36 13.06 -12.51 -1.50
C THR A 36 14.43 -12.12 -0.93
N MET A 37 14.47 -11.49 0.25
CA MET A 37 15.71 -11.00 0.92
C MET A 37 16.52 -12.11 1.61
N VAL A 38 15.88 -13.19 2.09
CA VAL A 38 16.56 -14.27 2.85
C VAL A 38 17.57 -15.09 2.00
N LYS A 39 17.63 -14.91 0.69
CA LYS A 39 18.57 -15.64 -0.18
C LYS A 39 20.05 -15.20 -0.09
N HIS A 40 20.37 -14.08 0.57
CA HIS A 40 21.73 -13.53 0.62
C HIS A 40 22.23 -13.31 2.06
N HIS A 41 22.48 -14.39 2.80
CA HIS A 41 23.19 -14.30 4.08
C HIS A 41 24.71 -14.17 3.88
N LEU A 42 25.22 -12.94 3.92
CA LEU A 42 26.60 -12.64 4.34
C LEU A 42 26.52 -11.88 5.66
N LEU A 43 27.08 -12.46 6.73
CA LEU A 43 27.16 -11.84 8.06
C LEU A 43 28.03 -10.58 7.99
N VAL A 44 27.39 -9.41 8.09
CA VAL A 44 28.05 -8.11 8.18
C VAL A 44 28.40 -7.85 9.63
N PHE A 45 29.69 -7.61 9.93
CA PHE A 45 30.12 -7.14 11.24
C PHE A 45 30.27 -5.63 11.19
N ILE A 46 29.55 -4.93 12.08
CA ILE A 46 29.60 -3.47 12.23
C ILE A 46 30.20 -3.17 13.60
N ILE A 47 31.29 -2.40 13.62
CA ILE A 47 31.90 -1.93 14.87
C ILE A 47 31.87 -0.40 14.83
N ALA A 48 31.11 0.20 15.76
CA ALA A 48 30.97 1.64 15.93
C ALA A 48 31.54 2.05 17.30
N GLY A 49 32.25 3.17 17.36
CA GLY A 49 32.81 3.71 18.59
C GLY A 49 33.69 4.94 18.37
N ASP A 50 34.13 5.54 19.47
CA ASP A 50 35.06 6.67 19.48
C ASP A 50 36.48 6.20 19.14
N PHE A 51 36.73 6.01 17.85
CA PHE A 51 38.04 5.62 17.33
C PHE A 51 38.93 6.83 17.01
N ASN A 52 38.63 8.03 17.55
CA ASN A 52 39.48 9.21 17.34
C ASN A 52 40.92 8.99 17.86
N GLN A 53 41.10 8.05 18.80
CA GLN A 53 42.40 7.69 19.38
C GLN A 53 42.92 6.30 18.97
N ALA A 54 42.20 5.53 18.14
CA ALA A 54 42.56 4.15 17.83
C ALA A 54 42.24 3.76 16.37
N ASN A 55 43.23 3.25 15.63
CA ASN A 55 43.04 2.82 14.24
C ASN A 55 42.78 1.30 14.15
N MET A 56 41.55 0.91 13.86
CA MET A 56 41.15 -0.50 13.81
C MET A 56 41.81 -1.27 12.66
N LYS A 57 42.26 -0.59 11.60
CA LYS A 57 42.96 -1.19 10.47
C LYS A 57 44.31 -1.81 10.86
N ALA A 58 44.90 -1.36 11.98
CA ALA A 58 46.13 -1.92 12.52
C ALA A 58 45.92 -3.31 13.16
N VAL A 59 44.70 -3.58 13.67
CA VAL A 59 44.36 -4.85 14.33
C VAL A 59 43.62 -5.78 13.35
N PHE A 60 42.75 -5.24 12.49
CA PHE A 60 41.98 -5.99 11.51
C PHE A 60 42.17 -5.39 10.10
N PRO A 61 43.10 -5.91 9.29
CA PRO A 61 43.44 -5.33 7.99
C PRO A 61 42.33 -5.44 6.94
N HIS A 62 41.33 -6.29 7.18
CA HIS A 62 40.16 -6.49 6.31
C HIS A 62 38.96 -5.63 6.70
N PHE A 63 39.07 -4.76 7.69
CA PHE A 63 38.02 -3.80 8.04
C PHE A 63 38.28 -2.46 7.32
N TYR A 64 37.23 -1.95 6.71
CA TYR A 64 37.20 -0.70 5.97
C TYR A 64 36.32 0.30 6.72
N GLN A 65 36.81 1.52 6.88
CA GLN A 65 36.09 2.63 7.50
C GLN A 65 35.13 3.25 6.48
N HIS A 66 33.88 3.51 6.88
CA HIS A 66 32.87 4.11 6.01
C HIS A 66 32.05 5.18 6.73
N VAL A 67 32.59 6.40 6.83
CA VAL A 67 31.80 7.59 7.19
C VAL A 67 32.36 8.83 6.48
N ASP A 68 31.50 9.51 5.73
CA ASP A 68 31.65 10.89 5.21
C ASP A 68 30.36 11.64 5.61
N PHE A 69 30.25 12.06 6.88
CA PHE A 69 29.16 12.90 7.39
C PHE A 69 29.72 14.28 7.78
N ALA A 70 28.91 15.34 7.63
CA ALA A 70 29.28 16.68 8.06
C ALA A 70 29.33 16.74 9.60
N THR A 71 30.51 17.02 10.14
CA THR A 71 30.76 17.18 11.57
C THR A 71 30.23 18.51 12.09
N GLU A 72 29.51 18.48 13.22
CA GLU A 72 29.17 19.70 13.94
C GLU A 72 30.38 20.11 14.81
N ARG A 73 31.18 21.07 14.31
CA ARG A 73 32.50 21.51 14.83
C ARG A 73 33.59 20.43 14.79
N GLU A 74 34.81 20.80 15.17
CA GLU A 74 36.10 20.06 15.01
C GLU A 74 36.15 18.59 15.50
N ASN A 75 35.06 18.00 16.00
CA ASN A 75 35.01 16.62 16.46
C ASN A 75 34.24 15.71 15.48
N THR A 76 34.94 14.70 14.95
CA THR A 76 34.35 13.57 14.23
C THR A 76 33.58 12.68 15.22
N LEU A 77 32.25 12.64 15.13
CA LEU A 77 31.43 11.70 15.89
C LEU A 77 31.44 10.33 15.22
N ASP A 78 31.83 9.32 16.01
CA ASP A 78 31.74 7.86 15.80
C ASP A 78 32.16 7.31 14.43
N LEU A 79 33.35 6.69 14.42
CA LEU A 79 33.90 6.03 13.24
C LEU A 79 33.31 4.61 13.13
N VAL A 80 32.78 4.26 11.96
CA VAL A 80 32.17 2.95 11.69
C VAL A 80 33.07 2.13 10.77
N TYR A 81 33.41 0.91 11.21
CA TYR A 81 34.20 -0.05 10.44
C TYR A 81 33.36 -1.28 10.06
N THR A 82 33.56 -1.79 8.84
CA THR A 82 32.96 -3.05 8.39
C THR A 82 33.92 -3.89 7.54
N ASN A 83 33.69 -5.20 7.52
CA ASN A 83 34.48 -6.18 6.77
C ASN A 83 34.27 -6.15 5.25
N ILE A 84 33.35 -5.31 4.76
CA ILE A 84 33.02 -5.17 3.33
C ILE A 84 33.47 -3.78 2.84
N LYS A 85 34.23 -3.74 1.74
CA LYS A 85 34.66 -2.49 1.11
C LYS A 85 33.46 -1.81 0.42
N ASP A 86 33.35 -0.50 0.55
CA ASP A 86 32.25 0.35 0.07
C ASP A 86 30.83 0.00 0.58
N ALA A 87 30.71 -0.57 1.78
CA ALA A 87 29.41 -1.01 2.31
C ALA A 87 28.44 0.15 2.64
N PHE A 88 28.96 1.32 3.00
CA PHE A 88 28.17 2.52 3.27
C PHE A 88 28.69 3.69 2.43
N ARG A 89 27.86 4.13 1.48
CA ARG A 89 27.99 5.43 0.81
C ARG A 89 26.72 6.21 1.11
N ALA A 90 26.82 7.27 1.90
CA ALA A 90 25.73 8.22 2.06
C ALA A 90 25.54 9.00 0.75
N GLY A 91 24.72 8.46 -0.15
CA GLY A 91 24.24 9.16 -1.34
C GLY A 91 22.86 9.80 -1.06
N PRO A 92 22.47 10.86 -1.77
CA PRO A 92 21.09 11.30 -1.75
C PRO A 92 20.20 10.13 -2.16
N ALA A 93 19.16 9.84 -1.36
CA ALA A 93 18.18 8.82 -1.68
C ALA A 93 17.68 9.08 -3.11
N PRO A 94 17.79 8.11 -4.02
CA PRO A 94 17.60 8.39 -5.43
C PRO A 94 16.15 8.84 -5.66
N THR A 95 15.97 9.89 -6.46
CA THR A 95 14.71 10.65 -6.64
C THR A 95 13.47 9.79 -6.93
N TRP A 96 13.66 8.59 -7.49
CA TRP A 96 12.59 7.65 -7.80
C TRP A 96 11.90 7.05 -6.56
N ILE A 97 12.58 6.92 -5.40
CA ILE A 97 11.94 6.35 -4.20
C ILE A 97 10.83 7.26 -3.68
N TRP A 98 11.05 8.57 -3.78
CA TRP A 98 10.06 9.58 -3.43
C TRP A 98 8.85 9.53 -4.36
N VAL A 99 9.06 9.27 -5.65
CA VAL A 99 7.96 9.10 -6.61
C VAL A 99 7.11 7.88 -6.24
N LEU A 100 7.73 6.75 -5.89
CA LEU A 100 7.00 5.54 -5.47
C LEU A 100 6.30 5.72 -4.12
N ALA A 101 6.97 6.35 -3.14
CA ALA A 101 6.40 6.63 -1.82
C ALA A 101 5.18 7.56 -1.92
N LEU A 102 5.28 8.63 -2.69
CA LEU A 102 4.16 9.54 -2.96
C LEU A 102 3.06 8.83 -3.76
N SER A 103 3.40 7.96 -4.70
CA SER A 103 2.42 7.18 -5.47
C SER A 103 1.58 6.26 -4.56
N VAL A 104 2.22 5.59 -3.58
CA VAL A 104 1.50 4.78 -2.57
C VAL A 104 0.64 5.65 -1.69
N PHE A 105 1.18 6.75 -1.19
CA PHE A 105 0.44 7.73 -0.40
C PHE A 105 -0.85 8.14 -1.12
N PHE A 106 -0.75 8.67 -2.35
CA PHE A 106 -1.90 9.10 -3.13
C PHE A 106 -2.90 7.98 -3.43
N THR A 107 -2.40 6.77 -3.74
CA THR A 107 -3.25 5.61 -3.99
C THR A 107 -4.15 5.32 -2.79
N PHE A 108 -3.59 5.26 -1.58
CA PHE A 108 -4.35 5.00 -0.36
C PHE A 108 -5.18 6.20 0.10
N THR A 109 -4.71 7.43 -0.13
CA THR A 109 -5.48 8.66 0.16
C THR A 109 -6.77 8.68 -0.65
N VAL A 110 -6.71 8.46 -1.97
CA VAL A 110 -7.91 8.38 -2.81
C VAL A 110 -8.76 7.20 -2.37
N THR A 111 -8.14 6.05 -2.10
CA THR A 111 -8.89 4.84 -1.77
C THR A 111 -9.70 4.96 -0.49
N ILE A 112 -9.08 5.40 0.61
CA ILE A 112 -9.76 5.60 1.89
C ILE A 112 -10.67 6.83 1.87
N GLY A 113 -10.32 7.84 1.08
CA GLY A 113 -11.17 9.01 0.87
C GLY A 113 -12.55 8.62 0.31
N THR A 114 -12.61 7.66 -0.62
CA THR A 114 -13.86 7.21 -1.23
C THR A 114 -14.48 5.99 -0.56
N PHE A 115 -13.68 4.99 -0.18
CA PHE A 115 -14.13 3.73 0.40
C PHE A 115 -13.70 3.61 1.89
N PRO A 116 -14.61 3.29 2.82
CA PRO A 116 -16.04 3.06 2.64
C PRO A 116 -16.88 4.35 2.67
N ALA A 117 -16.29 5.51 2.94
CA ALA A 117 -17.03 6.71 3.34
C ALA A 117 -18.12 7.16 2.36
N ILE A 118 -17.87 7.14 1.04
CA ILE A 118 -18.87 7.51 0.03
C ILE A 118 -19.60 6.27 -0.46
N THR A 119 -18.85 5.19 -0.69
CA THR A 119 -19.36 3.98 -1.34
C THR A 119 -20.31 3.16 -0.46
N ALA A 120 -20.23 3.29 0.87
CA ALA A 120 -21.16 2.63 1.80
C ALA A 120 -22.53 3.32 1.87
N ASP A 121 -22.62 4.58 1.46
CA ASP A 121 -23.87 5.35 1.45
C ASP A 121 -24.63 5.19 0.10
N THR A 122 -24.14 4.32 -0.79
CA THR A 122 -24.78 4.01 -2.08
C THR A 122 -25.98 3.07 -1.90
N ARG A 123 -27.14 3.43 -2.46
CA ARG A 123 -28.35 2.61 -2.43
C ARG A 123 -28.58 1.90 -3.76
N SER A 124 -29.00 0.64 -3.70
CA SER A 124 -29.41 -0.12 -4.88
C SER A 124 -30.73 0.42 -5.43
N MET A 125 -30.82 0.60 -6.74
CA MET A 125 -32.07 0.98 -7.42
C MET A 125 -32.99 -0.23 -7.64
N LEU A 126 -32.43 -1.43 -7.80
CA LEU A 126 -33.20 -2.66 -8.06
C LEU A 126 -33.76 -3.30 -6.78
N ALA A 127 -33.27 -2.90 -5.61
CA ALA A 127 -33.77 -3.36 -4.32
C ALA A 127 -34.97 -2.52 -3.85
N ASP A 128 -36.13 -2.71 -4.47
CA ASP A 128 -37.39 -2.03 -4.11
C ASP A 128 -37.96 -2.60 -2.78
N GLY A 129 -37.22 -2.45 -1.67
CA GLY A 129 -37.55 -2.97 -0.33
C GLY A 129 -37.31 -4.47 -0.13
N GLY A 130 -36.69 -5.15 -1.10
CA GLY A 130 -36.33 -6.57 -1.01
C GLY A 130 -35.09 -6.83 -0.15
N SER A 131 -34.82 -8.10 0.18
CA SER A 131 -33.63 -8.50 0.95
C SER A 131 -32.30 -8.08 0.31
N TRP A 132 -32.29 -7.75 -0.98
CA TRP A 132 -31.12 -7.26 -1.71
C TRP A 132 -30.59 -5.92 -1.16
N GLU A 133 -31.44 -5.05 -0.61
CA GLU A 133 -30.99 -3.77 -0.04
C GLU A 133 -30.02 -3.98 1.13
N LEU A 134 -30.31 -4.97 1.98
CA LEU A 134 -29.48 -5.33 3.13
C LEU A 134 -28.14 -5.97 2.70
N TYR A 135 -28.14 -6.72 1.60
CA TYR A 135 -26.96 -7.43 1.11
C TYR A 135 -26.13 -6.63 0.11
N PHE A 136 -26.68 -5.57 -0.48
CA PHE A 136 -26.01 -4.80 -1.52
C PHE A 136 -24.67 -4.29 -1.04
N ILE A 137 -24.61 -3.45 0.01
CA ILE A 137 -23.34 -2.88 0.50
C ILE A 137 -22.32 -3.96 0.91
N PRO A 138 -22.65 -4.97 1.73
CA PRO A 138 -21.72 -6.04 2.06
C PRO A 138 -21.15 -6.78 0.84
N VAL A 139 -21.97 -7.01 -0.20
CA VAL A 139 -21.59 -7.82 -1.37
C VAL A 139 -20.92 -6.96 -2.45
N SER A 140 -21.58 -5.90 -2.90
CA SER A 140 -21.13 -5.06 -4.02
C SER A 140 -20.02 -4.08 -3.63
N CYS A 141 -19.95 -3.69 -2.36
CA CYS A 141 -18.93 -2.75 -1.86
C CYS A 141 -17.81 -3.50 -1.14
N PHE A 142 -18.07 -4.11 0.02
CA PHE A 142 -16.99 -4.69 0.85
C PHE A 142 -16.39 -5.97 0.26
N LEU A 143 -17.21 -6.97 -0.07
CA LEU A 143 -16.72 -8.25 -0.60
C LEU A 143 -16.02 -8.04 -1.94
N LEU A 144 -16.65 -7.31 -2.85
CA LEU A 144 -16.10 -7.04 -4.17
C LEU A 144 -14.77 -6.28 -4.09
N PHE A 145 -14.71 -5.21 -3.28
CA PHE A 145 -13.48 -4.43 -3.13
C PHE A 145 -12.32 -5.32 -2.68
N ASN A 146 -12.54 -6.11 -1.64
CA ASN A 146 -11.45 -6.91 -1.09
C ASN A 146 -11.05 -8.09 -1.98
N LEU A 147 -12.01 -8.73 -2.66
CA LEU A 147 -11.69 -9.80 -3.61
C LEU A 147 -10.85 -9.25 -4.76
N CYS A 148 -11.27 -8.12 -5.34
CA CYS A 148 -10.56 -7.47 -6.44
C CYS A 148 -9.19 -6.91 -6.00
N ASP A 149 -9.10 -6.28 -4.82
CA ASP A 149 -7.83 -5.79 -4.26
C ASP A 149 -6.84 -6.95 -4.05
N TRP A 150 -7.31 -8.05 -3.46
CA TRP A 150 -6.51 -9.25 -3.28
C TRP A 150 -6.03 -9.81 -4.62
N THR A 151 -6.91 -9.94 -5.62
CA THR A 151 -6.51 -10.41 -6.96
C THR A 151 -5.50 -9.48 -7.62
N GLY A 152 -5.63 -8.16 -7.46
CA GLY A 152 -4.66 -7.19 -7.96
C GLY A 152 -3.30 -7.39 -7.31
N ARG A 153 -3.24 -7.59 -5.99
CA ARG A 153 -1.99 -7.87 -5.28
C ARG A 153 -1.38 -9.19 -5.71
N SER A 154 -2.17 -10.25 -5.77
CA SER A 154 -1.71 -11.56 -6.22
C SER A 154 -1.18 -11.54 -7.64
N LEU A 155 -1.79 -10.77 -8.55
CA LEU A 155 -1.33 -10.66 -9.94
C LEU A 155 0.07 -10.07 -10.03
N THR A 156 0.46 -9.15 -9.14
CA THR A 156 1.81 -8.59 -9.15
C THR A 156 2.92 -9.60 -8.85
N ALA A 157 2.58 -10.76 -8.26
CA ALA A 157 3.53 -11.85 -8.07
C ALA A 157 3.92 -12.54 -9.39
N VAL A 158 3.03 -12.52 -10.40
CA VAL A 158 3.25 -13.17 -11.69
C VAL A 158 3.51 -12.17 -12.83
N CYS A 159 2.96 -10.96 -12.74
CA CYS A 159 3.10 -9.92 -13.76
C CYS A 159 3.41 -8.57 -13.09
N MET A 160 4.63 -8.07 -13.31
CA MET A 160 5.08 -6.76 -12.82
C MET A 160 5.14 -5.75 -13.96
N TRP A 161 3.98 -5.37 -14.49
CA TRP A 161 3.85 -4.36 -15.56
C TRP A 161 2.95 -3.19 -15.11
N PRO A 162 3.25 -1.92 -15.36
CA PRO A 162 4.35 -1.35 -16.15
C PRO A 162 5.68 -1.39 -15.39
N GLY A 163 6.79 -1.38 -16.15
CA GLY A 163 8.14 -1.40 -15.56
C GLY A 163 8.42 -0.16 -14.70
N LYS A 164 9.36 -0.31 -13.76
CA LYS A 164 9.73 0.70 -12.75
C LYS A 164 10.12 2.08 -13.29
N ASP A 165 10.67 2.15 -14.50
CA ASP A 165 11.14 3.39 -15.11
C ASP A 165 10.05 4.09 -15.96
N SER A 166 8.86 3.48 -16.02
CA SER A 166 7.75 3.99 -16.82
C SER A 166 6.93 5.03 -16.06
N LEU A 167 6.68 6.16 -16.72
CA LEU A 167 5.70 7.17 -16.26
C LEU A 167 4.27 6.65 -16.19
N VAL A 168 3.98 5.48 -16.78
CA VAL A 168 2.64 4.86 -16.74
C VAL A 168 2.19 4.59 -15.32
N LEU A 169 3.10 4.21 -14.41
CA LEU A 169 2.76 3.95 -13.01
C LEU A 169 2.24 5.21 -12.29
N PRO A 170 3.00 6.31 -12.18
CA PRO A 170 2.50 7.52 -11.50
C PRO A 170 1.28 8.13 -12.22
N VAL A 171 1.22 8.08 -13.56
CA VAL A 171 0.05 8.55 -14.32
C VAL A 171 -1.19 7.72 -13.96
N SER A 172 -1.08 6.40 -13.88
CA SER A 172 -2.20 5.52 -13.49
C SER A 172 -2.68 5.77 -12.07
N VAL A 173 -1.77 6.13 -11.15
CA VAL A 173 -2.11 6.52 -9.77
C VAL A 173 -2.91 7.81 -9.75
N VAL A 174 -2.46 8.84 -10.48
CA VAL A 174 -3.19 10.12 -10.58
C VAL A 174 -4.53 9.93 -11.26
N ALA A 175 -4.62 9.07 -12.27
CA ALA A 175 -5.88 8.75 -12.94
C ALA A 175 -6.94 8.15 -12.00
N ARG A 176 -6.55 7.58 -10.85
CA ARG A 176 -7.51 7.08 -9.84
C ARG A 176 -8.41 8.19 -9.28
N VAL A 177 -7.98 9.44 -9.32
CA VAL A 177 -8.80 10.59 -8.85
C VAL A 177 -10.12 10.66 -9.62
N VAL A 178 -10.17 10.18 -10.87
CA VAL A 178 -11.41 10.11 -11.67
C VAL A 178 -12.48 9.21 -11.02
N PHE A 179 -12.10 8.22 -10.22
CA PHE A 179 -13.08 7.39 -9.51
C PHE A 179 -13.84 8.16 -8.42
N VAL A 180 -13.27 9.24 -7.87
CA VAL A 180 -13.93 10.07 -6.85
C VAL A 180 -15.25 10.65 -7.36
N PRO A 181 -15.28 11.47 -8.44
CA PRO A 181 -16.54 11.99 -8.98
C PRO A 181 -17.42 10.87 -9.53
N LEU A 182 -16.87 9.78 -10.09
CA LEU A 182 -17.67 8.65 -10.56
C LEU A 182 -18.50 8.03 -9.44
N PHE A 183 -17.91 7.80 -8.25
CA PHE A 183 -18.65 7.30 -7.09
C PHE A 183 -19.59 8.33 -6.48
N MET A 184 -19.24 9.62 -6.47
CA MET A 184 -20.14 10.69 -6.00
C MET A 184 -21.39 10.83 -6.88
N LEU A 185 -21.27 10.57 -8.20
CA LEU A 185 -22.38 10.62 -9.16
C LEU A 185 -23.22 9.34 -9.21
N CYS A 186 -22.79 8.26 -8.53
CA CYS A 186 -23.58 7.05 -8.31
C CYS A 186 -24.74 7.30 -7.34
N ASN A 187 -25.55 6.28 -7.05
CA ASN A 187 -26.76 6.44 -6.24
C ASN A 187 -26.53 6.64 -4.72
N VAL A 188 -25.77 7.65 -4.30
CA VAL A 188 -25.46 7.93 -2.88
C VAL A 188 -26.64 8.64 -2.20
N GLN A 189 -27.04 8.26 -0.98
CA GLN A 189 -28.12 8.95 -0.24
C GLN A 189 -27.77 9.08 1.26
N PRO A 190 -28.11 10.21 1.93
CA PRO A 190 -28.81 11.40 1.42
C PRO A 190 -27.87 12.36 0.64
N ARG A 191 -28.43 13.23 -0.21
CA ARG A 191 -27.67 14.23 -1.01
C ARG A 191 -28.19 15.64 -0.80
N LEU A 192 -27.30 16.62 -0.91
CA LEU A 192 -27.65 18.04 -0.81
C LEU A 192 -27.59 18.77 -2.16
N HIS A 193 -26.56 18.53 -3.00
CA HIS A 193 -26.30 19.39 -4.16
C HIS A 193 -26.09 18.66 -5.52
N LEU A 194 -25.78 17.36 -5.54
CA LEU A 194 -25.34 16.66 -6.77
C LEU A 194 -26.45 15.81 -7.43
N PRO A 195 -26.64 15.92 -8.78
CA PRO A 195 -27.60 15.09 -9.50
C PRO A 195 -27.09 13.66 -9.72
N VAL A 196 -28.01 12.70 -9.79
CA VAL A 196 -27.70 11.27 -10.01
C VAL A 196 -27.55 11.00 -11.50
N PHE A 197 -26.32 10.73 -11.96
CA PHE A 197 -26.08 10.39 -13.37
C PHE A 197 -26.13 8.88 -13.60
N PHE A 198 -25.52 8.10 -12.70
CA PHE A 198 -25.47 6.64 -12.82
C PHE A 198 -26.49 6.01 -11.88
N GLN A 199 -27.69 5.75 -12.41
CA GLN A 199 -28.82 5.17 -11.68
C GLN A 199 -28.70 3.64 -11.51
N HIS A 200 -28.09 2.95 -12.49
CA HIS A 200 -28.05 1.49 -12.52
C HIS A 200 -26.90 0.92 -11.68
N ASP A 201 -27.22 -0.04 -10.79
CA ASP A 201 -26.28 -0.70 -9.86
C ASP A 201 -25.05 -1.31 -10.56
N GLY A 202 -25.21 -1.76 -11.81
CA GLY A 202 -24.14 -2.33 -12.62
C GLY A 202 -22.95 -1.37 -12.84
N PHE A 203 -23.19 -0.06 -12.94
CA PHE A 203 -22.11 0.92 -13.07
C PHE A 203 -21.29 1.02 -11.78
N PHE A 204 -21.96 1.06 -10.63
CA PHE A 204 -21.28 1.06 -9.33
C PHE A 204 -20.41 -0.18 -9.15
N ILE A 205 -20.92 -1.37 -9.49
CA ILE A 205 -20.17 -2.64 -9.41
C ILE A 205 -18.97 -2.59 -10.36
N ALA A 206 -19.14 -2.16 -11.60
CA ALA A 206 -18.05 -2.07 -12.57
C ALA A 206 -16.94 -1.11 -12.11
N PHE A 207 -17.31 0.07 -11.60
CA PHE A 207 -16.36 1.02 -11.04
C PHE A 207 -15.65 0.45 -9.81
N MET A 208 -16.38 -0.25 -8.92
CA MET A 208 -15.80 -0.88 -7.74
C MET A 208 -14.76 -1.96 -8.10
N VAL A 209 -15.04 -2.82 -9.09
CA VAL A 209 -14.06 -3.82 -9.58
C VAL A 209 -12.79 -3.12 -10.06
N LEU A 210 -12.91 -2.13 -10.95
CA LEU A 210 -11.76 -1.45 -11.54
C LEU A 210 -10.96 -0.68 -10.49
N PHE A 211 -11.65 0.02 -9.60
CA PHE A 211 -11.05 0.82 -8.54
C PHE A 211 -10.29 -0.04 -7.51
N ALA A 212 -10.87 -1.16 -7.11
CA ALA A 212 -10.27 -2.09 -6.16
C ALA A 212 -9.11 -2.88 -6.75
N PHE A 213 -9.27 -3.40 -7.97
CA PHE A 213 -8.21 -4.12 -8.66
C PHE A 213 -6.99 -3.23 -8.89
N SER A 214 -7.21 -2.01 -9.37
CA SER A 214 -6.12 -1.03 -9.55
C SER A 214 -5.50 -0.60 -8.22
N ASN A 215 -6.22 -0.66 -7.09
CA ASN A 215 -5.65 -0.32 -5.78
C ASN A 215 -4.60 -1.35 -5.39
N GLY A 216 -5.01 -2.63 -5.38
CA GLY A 216 -4.14 -3.74 -5.01
C GLY A 216 -2.95 -3.85 -5.95
N TYR A 217 -3.18 -3.72 -7.26
CA TYR A 217 -2.13 -3.85 -8.26
C TYR A 217 -1.10 -2.71 -8.18
N LEU A 218 -1.53 -1.44 -8.19
CA LEU A 218 -0.61 -0.30 -8.16
C LEU A 218 0.12 -0.17 -6.83
N ALA A 219 -0.57 -0.39 -5.71
CA ALA A 219 0.07 -0.39 -4.39
C ALA A 219 1.15 -1.49 -4.31
N SER A 220 0.85 -2.68 -4.82
CA SER A 220 1.84 -3.76 -4.94
C SER A 220 3.07 -3.38 -5.73
N LEU A 221 2.89 -2.86 -6.93
CA LEU A 221 4.02 -2.50 -7.77
C LEU A 221 4.93 -1.50 -7.07
N CYS A 222 4.36 -0.48 -6.42
CA CYS A 222 5.15 0.50 -5.70
C CYS A 222 5.91 -0.11 -4.51
N MET A 223 5.24 -0.93 -3.69
CA MET A 223 5.85 -1.56 -2.52
C MET A 223 6.91 -2.61 -2.91
N CYS A 224 6.76 -3.27 -4.07
CA CYS A 224 7.76 -4.18 -4.60
C CYS A 224 8.95 -3.47 -5.26
N TYR A 225 8.72 -2.35 -5.97
CA TYR A 225 9.78 -1.61 -6.63
C TYR A 225 10.60 -0.75 -5.67
N GLY A 226 10.00 -0.22 -4.60
CA GLY A 226 10.70 0.64 -3.63
C GLY A 226 12.01 0.02 -3.12
N PRO A 227 11.96 -1.12 -2.43
CA PRO A 227 13.14 -1.76 -1.83
C PRO A 227 14.08 -2.42 -2.84
N LYS A 228 13.59 -2.82 -4.02
CA LYS A 228 14.41 -3.47 -5.07
C LYS A 228 15.33 -2.52 -5.81
N ASN A 229 15.10 -1.21 -5.69
CA ASN A 229 15.83 -0.19 -6.43
C ASN A 229 16.89 0.51 -5.57
N VAL A 230 16.94 0.24 -4.26
CA VAL A 230 18.04 0.63 -3.36
C VAL A 230 19.04 -0.50 -3.17
N LEU A 231 20.19 -0.20 -2.57
CA LEU A 231 21.17 -1.20 -2.19
C LEU A 231 20.56 -2.21 -1.19
N PRO A 232 20.97 -3.49 -1.22
CA PRO A 232 20.38 -4.52 -0.34
C PRO A 232 20.42 -4.18 1.15
N HIS A 233 21.45 -3.45 1.60
CA HIS A 233 21.56 -3.03 3.01
C HIS A 233 20.60 -1.88 3.38
N GLU A 234 20.12 -1.11 2.40
CA GLU A 234 19.16 -0.01 2.60
C GLU A 234 17.71 -0.43 2.30
N ALA A 235 17.50 -1.63 1.75
CA ALA A 235 16.19 -2.13 1.34
C ALA A 235 15.20 -2.21 2.51
N GLU A 236 15.67 -2.52 3.71
CA GLU A 236 14.83 -2.51 4.92
C GLU A 236 14.35 -1.10 5.26
N THR A 237 15.26 -0.13 5.27
CA THR A 237 14.93 1.29 5.53
C THR A 237 14.00 1.86 4.45
N ALA A 238 14.25 1.54 3.17
CA ALA A 238 13.38 1.92 2.07
C ALA A 238 11.97 1.33 2.23
N GLY A 239 11.86 0.05 2.62
CA GLY A 239 10.59 -0.59 2.94
C GLY A 239 9.84 0.11 4.07
N ALA A 240 10.56 0.49 5.13
CA ALA A 240 9.98 1.23 6.25
C ALA A 240 9.46 2.62 5.84
N ILE A 241 10.19 3.37 5.02
CA ILE A 241 9.75 4.67 4.47
C ILE A 241 8.47 4.48 3.64
N MET A 242 8.45 3.49 2.76
CA MET A 242 7.26 3.18 1.94
C MET A 242 6.04 2.83 2.80
N ALA A 243 6.22 2.05 3.86
CA ALA A 243 5.16 1.71 4.81
C ALA A 243 4.67 2.93 5.60
N PHE A 244 5.55 3.84 5.98
CA PHE A 244 5.17 5.11 6.61
C PHE A 244 4.29 5.96 5.71
N PHE A 245 4.67 6.14 4.43
CA PHE A 245 3.86 6.89 3.46
C PHE A 245 2.52 6.23 3.16
N LEU A 246 2.46 4.89 3.17
CA LEU A 246 1.20 4.15 3.13
C LEU A 246 0.30 4.51 4.30
N ALA A 247 0.81 4.45 5.54
CA ALA A 247 0.05 4.78 6.74
C ALA A 247 -0.42 6.24 6.73
N LEU A 248 0.43 7.16 6.29
CA LEU A 248 0.09 8.56 6.08
C LEU A 248 -1.01 8.74 5.03
N GLY A 249 -1.00 7.92 3.97
CA GLY A 249 -2.04 7.88 2.94
C GLY A 249 -3.39 7.47 3.51
N LEU A 250 -3.41 6.42 4.35
CA LEU A 250 -4.62 5.99 5.06
C LEU A 250 -5.16 7.09 5.97
N ALA A 251 -4.29 7.73 6.77
CA ALA A 251 -4.68 8.78 7.70
C ALA A 251 -5.21 10.04 6.98
N SER A 252 -4.52 10.48 5.93
CA SER A 252 -4.96 11.62 5.11
C SER A 252 -6.24 11.33 4.34
N GLY A 253 -6.39 10.12 3.80
CA GLY A 253 -7.62 9.67 3.14
C GLY A 253 -8.82 9.70 4.08
N ALA A 254 -8.64 9.23 5.32
CA ALA A 254 -9.69 9.32 6.34
C ALA A 254 -10.08 10.77 6.63
N GLY A 255 -9.11 11.69 6.72
CA GLY A 255 -9.39 13.14 6.86
C GLY A 255 -10.17 13.72 5.67
N ILE A 256 -9.74 13.42 4.45
CA ILE A 256 -10.39 13.91 3.22
C ILE A 256 -11.80 13.33 3.04
N SER A 257 -12.04 12.12 3.54
CA SER A 257 -13.36 11.48 3.44
C SER A 257 -14.49 12.31 4.06
N PHE A 258 -14.21 13.09 5.12
CA PHE A 258 -15.16 14.00 5.71
C PHE A 258 -15.53 15.16 4.78
N LEU A 259 -14.55 15.69 4.04
CA LEU A 259 -14.77 16.74 3.04
C LEU A 259 -15.64 16.22 1.90
N PHE A 260 -15.34 15.02 1.39
CA PHE A 260 -16.13 14.40 0.33
C PHE A 260 -17.57 14.13 0.76
N ARG A 261 -17.78 13.67 2.01
CA ARG A 261 -19.13 13.53 2.58
C ARG A 261 -19.87 14.84 2.75
N ALA A 262 -19.17 15.94 3.02
CA ALA A 262 -19.80 17.26 3.12
C ALA A 262 -20.23 17.83 1.75
N VAL A 263 -19.62 17.37 0.67
CA VAL A 263 -19.90 17.84 -0.71
C VAL A 263 -21.10 17.11 -1.34
N VAL A 264 -21.28 15.82 -1.03
CA VAL A 264 -22.40 14.99 -1.52
C VAL A 264 -23.72 15.38 -0.86
#